data_AF-A0AAJ7NE94-F1
#
_entry.id   AF-A0AAJ7NE94-F1
#
_cell.length_a   1.000
_cell.length_b   1.000
_cell.length_c   1.000
_cell.angle_alpha   90.00
_cell.angle_beta   90.00
_cell.angle_gamma   90.00
#
_symmetry.space_group_name_H-M   'P 1'
#
loop_
_entity.id
_entity.type
_entity.pdbx_description
1 polymer ?
#
loop_
_entity_poly.entity_id
_entity_poly.type
_entity_poly.pdbx_seq_one_letter_code
_entity_poly.pdbx_strand_id
1 'polypeptide(L)'
;MNAVIVLILTVGICAAMPQYYVPSGFVYPHPANVLNSAIEDTLPNELRNNFYKDPRIAARLAEESWFFNKEMQVIDRETDKIPREKVYHVLHNAGFVRK
;
A
#
# COMPACT_ATOMS: atom_id res chain seq x y z
N MET A 1 -47.37 -1.23 21.36
CA MET A 1 -46.16 -1.02 22.17
C MET A 1 -45.14 -2.14 21.99
N ASN A 2 -45.56 -3.41 22.00
CA ASN A 2 -44.64 -4.56 21.84
C ASN A 2 -43.94 -4.64 20.46
N ALA A 3 -44.62 -4.32 19.36
CA ALA A 3 -44.02 -4.43 18.02
C ALA A 3 -42.86 -3.44 17.78
N VAL A 4 -42.96 -2.23 18.33
CA VAL A 4 -41.92 -1.19 18.19
C VAL A 4 -40.67 -1.57 18.98
N ILE A 5 -40.84 -2.15 20.18
CA ILE A 5 -39.73 -2.61 21.02
C ILE A 5 -38.99 -3.76 20.34
N VAL A 6 -39.70 -4.71 19.72
CA VAL A 6 -39.09 -5.83 18.96
C VAL A 6 -38.31 -5.31 17.75
N LEU A 7 -38.83 -4.29 17.06
CA LEU A 7 -38.16 -3.69 15.90
C LEU A 7 -36.88 -2.93 16.31
N ILE A 8 -36.90 -2.21 17.44
CA ILE A 8 -35.71 -1.51 17.95
C ILE A 8 -34.63 -2.52 18.41
N LEU A 9 -35.03 -3.61 19.06
CA LEU A 9 -34.10 -4.65 19.51
C LEU A 9 -33.43 -5.39 18.35
N THR A 10 -34.18 -5.69 17.28
CA THR A 10 -33.63 -6.37 16.09
C THR A 10 -32.64 -5.49 15.32
N VAL A 11 -32.94 -4.19 15.14
CA VAL A 11 -32.01 -3.24 14.51
C VAL A 11 -30.75 -3.03 15.35
N GLY A 12 -30.87 -2.98 16.69
CA GLY A 12 -29.73 -2.83 17.60
C GLY A 12 -28.74 -4.00 17.53
N ILE A 13 -29.23 -5.24 17.39
CA ILE A 13 -28.37 -6.43 17.29
C ILE A 13 -27.67 -6.49 15.92
N CYS A 14 -28.33 -6.06 14.83
CA CYS A 14 -27.71 -5.98 13.50
C CYS A 14 -26.63 -4.88 13.40
N ALA A 15 -26.72 -3.79 14.17
CA ALA A 15 -25.72 -2.73 14.19
C ALA A 15 -24.50 -3.03 15.09
N ALA A 16 -24.59 -4.06 15.94
CA ALA A 16 -23.53 -4.45 16.88
C ALA A 16 -22.59 -5.54 16.35
N MET A 17 -22.74 -5.97 15.09
CA MET A 17 -21.74 -6.84 14.47
C MET A 17 -20.42 -6.06 14.33
N PRO A 18 -19.31 -6.52 14.92
CA PRO A 18 -18.02 -5.90 14.65
C PRO A 18 -17.76 -6.05 13.14
N GLN A 19 -17.55 -4.93 12.44
CA GLN A 19 -17.31 -4.90 10.99
C GLN A 19 -15.95 -5.50 10.58
N TYR A 20 -15.39 -6.41 11.37
CA TYR A 20 -14.11 -7.06 11.11
C TYR A 20 -14.31 -8.54 10.79
N TYR A 21 -15.26 -8.85 9.91
CA TYR A 21 -15.11 -10.05 9.09
C TYR A 21 -14.17 -9.67 7.95
N VAL A 22 -12.87 -9.73 8.21
CA VAL A 22 -11.84 -9.67 7.16
C VAL A 22 -11.60 -11.12 6.76
N PRO A 23 -12.10 -11.58 5.60
CA PRO A 23 -11.85 -12.93 5.15
C PRO A 23 -10.34 -13.11 5.02
N SER A 24 -9.79 -14.19 5.59
CA SER A 24 -8.38 -14.56 5.42
C SER A 24 -8.13 -14.83 3.93
N GLY A 25 -7.70 -13.81 3.20
CA GLY A 25 -7.65 -13.79 1.73
C GLY A 25 -7.97 -12.43 1.08
N PHE A 26 -8.46 -11.44 1.84
CA PHE A 26 -8.53 -10.06 1.35
C PHE A 26 -7.16 -9.40 1.43
N VAL A 27 -6.51 -9.35 0.27
CA VAL A 27 -5.31 -8.57 0.04
C VAL A 27 -5.71 -7.11 -0.06
N TYR A 28 -5.30 -6.31 0.93
CA TYR A 28 -5.50 -4.86 0.85
C TYR A 28 -4.36 -4.24 0.04
N PRO A 29 -4.67 -3.35 -0.93
CA PRO A 29 -3.63 -2.60 -1.61
C PRO A 29 -2.80 -1.81 -0.60
N HIS A 30 -1.49 -1.72 -0.84
CA HIS A 30 -0.60 -0.93 0.01
C HIS A 30 -1.10 0.53 0.09
N PRO A 31 -1.11 1.18 1.28
CA PRO A 31 -1.66 2.53 1.44
C PRO A 31 -1.07 3.57 0.48
N ALA A 32 0.22 3.45 0.15
CA ALA A 32 0.87 4.32 -0.83
C ALA A 32 0.30 4.17 -2.26
N ASN A 33 -0.11 2.97 -2.65
CA ASN A 33 -0.71 2.72 -3.97
C ASN A 33 -2.13 3.29 -4.01
N VAL A 34 -2.88 3.17 -2.92
CA VAL A 34 -4.20 3.79 -2.79
C VAL A 34 -4.09 5.32 -2.89
N LEU A 35 -3.16 5.92 -2.16
CA LEU A 35 -2.92 7.37 -2.21
C LEU A 35 -2.49 7.83 -3.61
N ASN A 36 -1.54 7.14 -4.22
CA ASN A 36 -1.06 7.48 -5.57
C ASN A 36 -2.16 7.34 -6.62
N SER A 37 -2.97 6.27 -6.56
CA SER A 37 -4.12 6.10 -7.47
C SER A 37 -5.11 7.24 -7.30
N ALA A 38 -5.43 7.63 -6.06
CA ALA A 38 -6.35 8.74 -5.80
C ALA A 38 -5.82 10.07 -6.35
N ILE A 39 -4.52 10.34 -6.24
CA ILE A 39 -3.89 11.53 -6.81
C ILE A 39 -3.93 11.48 -8.34
N GLU A 40 -3.59 10.34 -8.94
CA GLU A 40 -3.57 10.14 -10.39
C GLU A 40 -4.96 10.28 -11.02
N ASP A 41 -6.02 9.93 -10.29
CA ASP A 41 -7.39 10.14 -10.73
C ASP A 41 -7.82 11.62 -10.75
N THR A 42 -7.10 12.51 -10.05
CA THR A 42 -7.31 13.97 -10.14
C THR A 42 -6.62 14.61 -11.33
N LEU A 43 -5.68 13.91 -11.98
CA LEU A 43 -4.89 14.46 -13.06
C LEU A 43 -5.60 14.32 -14.43
N PRO A 44 -5.46 15.31 -15.33
CA PRO A 44 -5.80 15.15 -16.74
C PRO A 44 -5.04 13.99 -17.38
N ASN A 45 -5.63 13.35 -18.40
CA ASN A 45 -5.07 12.15 -19.03
C ASN A 45 -3.66 12.36 -19.62
N GLU A 46 -3.34 13.59 -20.02
CA GLU A 46 -2.03 13.98 -20.54
C GLU A 46 -0.94 13.91 -19.46
N LEU A 47 -1.29 14.19 -18.20
CA LEU A 47 -0.38 14.23 -17.06
C LEU A 47 -0.40 12.93 -16.25
N ARG A 48 -1.40 12.07 -16.47
CA ARG A 48 -1.47 10.75 -15.86
C ARG A 48 -0.32 9.87 -16.31
N ASN A 49 0.24 9.13 -15.37
CA ASN A 49 1.26 8.14 -15.68
C ASN A 49 0.68 7.04 -16.58
N ASN A 50 1.43 6.63 -17.60
CA ASN A 50 1.03 5.61 -18.57
C ASN A 50 0.65 4.26 -17.92
N PHE A 51 1.20 3.95 -16.74
CA PHE A 51 0.83 2.75 -15.99
C PHE A 51 -0.66 2.73 -15.59
N TYR A 52 -1.23 3.87 -15.20
CA TYR A 52 -2.64 3.98 -14.82
C TYR A 52 -3.59 4.09 -16.02
N LYS A 53 -3.06 4.21 -17.25
CA LYS A 53 -3.87 4.24 -18.48
C LYS A 53 -4.32 2.86 -18.92
N ASP A 54 -3.55 1.81 -18.60
CA ASP A 54 -3.99 0.42 -18.82
C ASP A 54 -4.76 -0.07 -17.57
N PRO A 55 -6.08 -0.30 -17.68
CA PRO A 55 -6.90 -0.70 -16.54
C PRO A 55 -6.47 -2.06 -15.95
N ARG A 56 -5.82 -2.92 -16.74
CA ARG A 56 -5.33 -4.23 -16.27
C ARG A 56 -4.09 -4.09 -15.40
N ILE A 57 -3.22 -3.13 -15.72
CA ILE A 57 -2.02 -2.84 -14.94
C ILE A 57 -2.42 -2.12 -13.65
N ALA A 58 -3.32 -1.14 -13.74
CA ALA A 58 -3.86 -0.43 -12.58
C ALA A 58 -4.53 -1.39 -11.58
N ALA A 59 -5.34 -2.34 -12.07
CA ALA A 59 -5.98 -3.34 -11.20
C ALA A 59 -4.97 -4.25 -10.48
N ARG A 60 -3.89 -4.65 -11.16
CA ARG A 60 -2.84 -5.50 -10.57
C ARG A 60 -1.90 -4.75 -9.63
N LEU A 61 -1.76 -3.43 -9.77
CA LEU A 61 -0.96 -2.62 -8.85
C LEU A 61 -1.57 -2.56 -7.45
N ALA A 62 -2.88 -2.78 -7.35
CA ALA A 62 -3.61 -2.89 -6.09
C ALA A 62 -3.46 -4.29 -5.44
N GLU A 63 -2.89 -5.27 -6.15
CA GLU A 63 -2.67 -6.62 -5.65
C GLU A 63 -1.28 -6.75 -4.98
N GLU A 64 -1.12 -7.76 -4.12
CA GLU A 64 0.17 -8.09 -3.50
C GLU A 64 1.20 -8.42 -4.58
N SER A 65 2.39 -7.80 -4.53
CA SER A 65 3.45 -8.26 -5.41
C SER A 65 4.04 -9.57 -4.90
N TRP A 66 4.16 -10.51 -5.84
CA TRP A 66 5.00 -11.69 -5.81
C TRP A 66 4.98 -12.54 -4.52
N PHE A 67 4.08 -13.53 -4.48
CA PHE A 67 4.02 -14.73 -3.61
C PHE A 67 4.09 -14.55 -2.08
N PHE A 68 4.46 -13.39 -1.56
CA PHE A 68 4.57 -13.13 -0.14
C PHE A 68 3.89 -11.82 0.21
N ASN A 69 3.15 -11.84 1.31
CA ASN A 69 2.55 -10.71 2.01
C ASN A 69 3.64 -9.75 2.56
N LYS A 70 4.48 -9.19 1.68
CA LYS A 70 5.77 -8.55 2.04
C LYS A 70 6.18 -7.38 1.16
N GLU A 71 5.27 -6.74 0.44
CA GLU A 71 5.51 -5.36 -0.02
C GLU A 71 5.33 -4.38 1.14
N MET A 72 6.16 -4.54 2.18
CA MET A 72 6.29 -3.54 3.23
C MET A 72 7.51 -2.69 2.89
N GLN A 73 7.38 -1.37 3.01
CA GLN A 73 8.52 -0.48 2.91
C GLN A 73 9.63 -0.99 3.85
N VAL A 74 10.83 -1.23 3.31
CA VAL A 74 11.98 -1.60 4.14
C VAL A 74 12.44 -0.33 4.86
N ILE A 75 11.93 -0.13 6.08
CA ILE A 75 12.22 1.04 6.93
C ILE A 75 13.65 0.96 7.48
N ASP A 76 14.11 -0.24 7.83
CA ASP A 76 15.47 -0.49 8.35
C ASP A 76 16.24 -1.35 7.35
N ARG A 77 16.94 -0.71 6.40
CA ARG A 77 17.87 -1.43 5.52
C ARG A 77 19.19 -1.60 6.24
N GLU A 78 19.74 -2.80 6.23
CA GLU A 78 21.12 -3.03 6.70
C GLU A 78 22.14 -2.15 5.95
N THR A 79 21.85 -1.81 4.70
CA THR A 79 22.68 -0.88 3.91
C THR A 79 22.65 0.55 4.44
N ASP A 80 21.55 0.99 5.07
CA ASP A 80 21.44 2.34 5.65
C ASP A 80 22.29 2.47 6.92
N LYS A 81 22.64 1.34 7.56
CA LYS A 81 23.57 1.29 8.70
C LYS A 81 25.03 1.48 8.28
N ILE A 82 25.33 1.42 6.99
CA ILE A 82 26.70 1.60 6.47
C ILE A 82 26.98 3.11 6.33
N PRO A 83 27.99 3.66 7.04
CA PRO A 83 28.37 5.06 6.90
C PRO A 83 28.77 5.40 5.47
N ARG A 84 28.32 6.56 4.96
CA ARG A 84 28.55 6.99 3.57
C ARG A 84 30.04 7.21 3.29
N GLU A 85 30.80 7.59 4.29
CA GLU A 85 32.26 7.75 4.23
C GLU A 85 32.93 6.43 3.91
N LYS A 86 32.49 5.31 4.51
CA LYS A 86 33.01 3.97 4.19
C LYS A 86 32.74 3.60 2.74
N VAL A 87 31.53 3.89 2.26
CA VAL A 87 31.18 3.65 0.85
C VAL A 87 32.09 4.48 -0.06
N TYR A 88 32.29 5.76 0.24
CA TYR A 88 33.21 6.63 -0.50
C TYR A 88 34.64 6.09 -0.52
N HIS A 89 35.19 5.67 0.62
CA HIS A 89 36.53 5.11 0.70
C HIS A 89 36.70 3.85 -0.16
N VAL A 90 35.73 2.94 -0.13
CA VAL A 90 35.76 1.73 -0.96
C VAL A 90 35.76 2.11 -2.45
N LEU A 91 34.86 3.02 -2.84
CA LEU A 91 34.76 3.45 -4.24
C LEU A 91 36.01 4.22 -4.71
N HIS A 92 36.58 5.05 -3.85
CA HIS A 92 37.82 5.79 -4.15
C HIS A 92 39.01 4.84 -4.31
N ASN A 93 39.19 3.90 -3.37
CA ASN A 93 40.30 2.94 -3.41
C ASN A 93 40.17 1.96 -4.59
N ALA A 94 38.95 1.66 -5.02
CA ALA A 94 38.68 0.86 -6.22
C ALA A 94 38.79 1.66 -7.53
N GLY A 95 39.10 2.96 -7.48
CA GLY A 95 39.29 3.80 -8.66
C GLY A 95 38.00 4.29 -9.33
N PHE A 96 36.83 4.08 -8.70
CA PHE A 96 35.54 4.50 -9.24
C PHE A 96 35.19 5.97 -8.95
N VAL A 97 35.88 6.61 -8.00
CA VAL A 97 35.65 8.01 -7.65
C VAL A 97 36.97 8.78 -7.71
N ARG A 98 37.00 9.81 -8.56
CA ARG A 98 38.14 10.74 -8.67
C ARG A 98 38.02 11.85 -7.63
N LYS A 99 39.18 12.36 -7.23
CA LYS A 99 39.35 13.41 -6.24
C LYS A 99 38.75 14.74 -6.71
#